data_AF-A0A8D5U5V8-F1
#
_entry.id   AF-A0A8D5U5V8-F1
#
_cell.length_a   1.000
_cell.length_b   1.000
_cell.length_c   1.000
_cell.angle_alpha   90.00
_cell.angle_beta   90.00
_cell.angle_gamma   90.00
#
_symmetry.space_group_name_H-M   'P 1'
#
loop_
_entity.id
_entity.type
_entity.pdbx_description
1 polymer ?
#
loop_
_entity_poly.entity_id
_entity_poly.type
_entity_poly.pdbx_seq_one_letter_code
_entity_poly.pdbx_strand_id
1 'polypeptide(L)'
;MLSWILGSPAPPWHYLKDMFEDYRNVAVYLDSKGNIELIKVSDLDDFHIPTSVLVNGYYLLTLKPYYIKMKKFVAFPTTRLSVVKGLIKNYGWRALEFYYGDQFLNAWVVYDCESCEEKQRLHLEVNEEELPDDELIRKHLEISKS
;
A
#
# COMPACT_ATOMS: atom_id res chain seq x y z
N MET A 1 -19.65 12.33 4.06
CA MET A 1 -18.55 13.21 3.59
C MET A 1 -17.55 12.48 2.70
N LEU A 2 -17.17 11.22 2.96
CA LEU A 2 -16.28 10.45 2.05
C LEU A 2 -16.82 10.26 0.63
N SER A 3 -18.14 10.20 0.47
CA SER A 3 -18.78 10.05 -0.85
C SER A 3 -18.58 11.24 -1.78
N TRP A 4 -18.19 12.42 -1.27
CA TRP A 4 -18.06 13.64 -2.08
C TRP A 4 -16.75 13.71 -2.86
N ILE A 5 -15.72 12.99 -2.42
CA ILE A 5 -14.42 12.95 -3.09
C ILE A 5 -14.29 11.76 -4.04
N LEU A 6 -15.20 10.78 -3.97
CA LEU A 6 -15.26 9.70 -4.96
C LEU A 6 -15.54 10.29 -6.35
N GLY A 7 -14.75 9.86 -7.33
CA GLY A 7 -14.78 10.36 -8.71
C GLY A 7 -14.07 11.70 -8.92
N SER A 8 -13.47 12.30 -7.88
CA SER A 8 -12.70 13.55 -8.00
C SER A 8 -11.20 13.27 -8.07
N PRO A 9 -10.40 14.18 -8.67
CA PRO A 9 -8.94 14.09 -8.64
C PRO A 9 -8.41 14.02 -7.22
N ALA A 10 -7.38 13.20 -7.00
CA ALA A 10 -6.78 13.05 -5.68
C ALA A 10 -6.19 14.39 -5.18
N PRO A 11 -6.60 14.90 -4.00
CA PRO A 11 -5.98 16.08 -3.42
C PRO A 11 -4.57 15.71 -2.91
N PRO A 12 -3.73 16.71 -2.61
CA PRO A 12 -2.40 16.47 -2.06
C PRO A 12 -2.41 15.59 -0.80
N TRP A 13 -1.36 14.79 -0.62
CA TRP A 13 -1.24 13.83 0.48
C TRP A 13 -1.50 14.42 1.87
N HIS A 14 -0.99 15.64 2.15
CA HIS A 14 -1.20 16.31 3.44
C HIS A 14 -2.68 16.60 3.73
N TYR A 15 -3.47 16.92 2.70
CA TYR A 15 -4.90 17.14 2.84
C TYR A 15 -5.63 15.84 3.21
N LEU A 16 -5.23 14.72 2.61
CA LEU A 16 -5.76 13.40 2.97
C LEU A 16 -5.37 13.01 4.39
N LYS A 17 -4.14 13.32 4.82
CA LYS A 17 -3.70 13.08 6.19
C LYS A 17 -4.60 13.78 7.21
N ASP A 18 -4.84 15.07 7.02
CA ASP A 18 -5.69 15.87 7.91
C ASP A 18 -7.15 15.36 7.89
N MET A 19 -7.68 15.07 6.70
CA MET A 19 -9.05 14.57 6.53
C MET A 19 -9.28 13.20 7.17
N PHE A 20 -8.25 12.36 7.25
CA PHE A 20 -8.30 11.01 7.80
C PHE A 20 -7.62 10.85 9.16
N GLU A 21 -7.39 11.96 9.88
CA GLU A 21 -6.69 11.97 11.16
C GLU A 21 -7.33 11.01 12.18
N ASP A 22 -8.66 11.03 12.27
CA ASP A 22 -9.44 10.24 13.24
C ASP A 22 -9.47 8.74 12.96
N TYR A 23 -9.21 8.32 11.72
CA TYR A 23 -9.26 6.90 11.35
C TYR A 23 -7.94 6.21 11.68
N ARG A 24 -8.02 5.02 12.29
CA ARG A 24 -6.84 4.21 12.59
C ARG A 24 -6.17 3.67 11.32
N ASN A 25 -6.98 3.17 10.39
CA ASN A 25 -6.51 2.62 9.13
C ASN A 25 -7.35 3.15 7.97
N VAL A 26 -6.69 3.61 6.92
CA VAL A 26 -7.32 4.13 5.69
C VAL A 26 -6.48 3.74 4.48
N ALA A 27 -7.14 3.44 3.37
CA ALA A 27 -6.48 3.37 2.07
C ALA A 27 -7.35 4.06 1.01
N VAL A 28 -6.71 4.88 0.18
CA VAL A 28 -7.29 5.60 -0.96
C VAL A 28 -6.65 5.07 -2.22
N TYR A 29 -7.50 4.70 -3.16
CA TYR A 29 -7.13 4.09 -4.42
C TYR A 29 -7.66 4.92 -5.58
N LEU A 30 -6.81 5.11 -6.58
CA LEU A 30 -7.12 5.91 -7.77
C LEU A 30 -7.40 5.02 -8.98
N ASP A 31 -8.28 5.49 -9.85
CA ASP A 31 -8.47 4.95 -11.18
C ASP A 31 -7.28 5.30 -12.11
N SER A 32 -7.32 4.77 -13.33
CA SER A 32 -6.31 5.08 -14.37
C SER A 32 -6.29 6.54 -14.82
N LYS A 33 -7.31 7.34 -14.47
CA LYS A 33 -7.40 8.78 -14.75
C LYS A 33 -6.91 9.64 -13.58
N GLY A 34 -6.48 9.03 -12.47
CA GLY A 34 -6.03 9.73 -11.27
C GLY A 34 -7.15 10.24 -10.37
N ASN A 35 -8.39 9.79 -10.57
CA ASN A 35 -9.50 10.12 -9.70
C ASN A 35 -9.62 9.08 -8.58
N ILE A 36 -10.11 9.50 -7.41
CA ILE A 36 -10.39 8.60 -6.30
C ILE A 36 -11.53 7.68 -6.69
N GLU A 37 -11.26 6.39 -6.80
CA GLU A 37 -12.29 5.38 -7.12
C GLU A 37 -12.77 4.64 -5.87
N LEU A 38 -11.86 4.39 -4.92
CA LEU A 38 -12.17 3.60 -3.74
C LEU A 38 -11.47 4.17 -2.51
N ILE A 39 -12.21 4.22 -1.41
CA ILE A 39 -11.70 4.53 -0.07
C ILE A 39 -12.13 3.39 0.85
N LYS A 40 -11.17 2.78 1.54
CA LYS A 40 -11.43 1.82 2.62
C LYS A 40 -10.97 2.42 3.95
N VAL A 41 -11.80 2.26 4.98
CA VAL A 41 -11.49 2.66 6.35
C VAL A 41 -11.73 1.48 7.28
N SER A 42 -10.93 1.34 8.33
CA SER A 42 -11.06 0.28 9.33
C SER A 42 -10.51 0.71 10.68
N ASP A 43 -11.27 0.39 11.73
CA ASP A 43 -10.82 0.53 13.12
C ASP A 43 -9.99 -0.68 13.61
N LEU A 44 -10.03 -1.78 12.84
CA LEU A 44 -9.26 -2.98 13.12
C LEU A 44 -7.89 -2.88 12.46
N ASP A 45 -6.84 -3.14 13.26
CA ASP A 45 -5.46 -3.03 12.80
C ASP A 45 -5.04 -4.21 11.89
N ASP A 46 -5.71 -5.36 11.98
CA ASP A 46 -5.36 -6.57 11.22
C ASP A 46 -5.54 -6.38 9.70
N PHE A 47 -4.62 -6.94 8.91
CA PHE A 47 -4.63 -6.86 7.47
C PHE A 47 -5.08 -8.16 6.77
N HIS A 48 -5.23 -9.28 7.50
CA HIS A 48 -5.73 -10.55 6.98
C HIS A 48 -7.27 -10.67 7.01
N ILE A 49 -7.95 -9.68 7.60
CA ILE A 49 -9.41 -9.69 7.73
C ILE A 49 -10.10 -9.10 6.50
N PRO A 50 -11.36 -9.50 6.20
CA PRO A 50 -12.11 -8.96 5.06
C PRO A 50 -12.28 -7.43 5.08
N THR A 51 -12.31 -6.84 6.29
CA THR A 51 -12.42 -5.40 6.51
C THR A 51 -11.08 -4.66 6.46
N SER A 52 -9.97 -5.36 6.14
CA SER A 52 -8.65 -4.75 5.93
C SER A 52 -8.75 -3.62 4.90
N VAL A 53 -7.99 -2.55 5.11
CA VAL A 53 -7.94 -1.45 4.13
C VAL A 53 -7.21 -1.84 2.85
N LEU A 54 -6.40 -2.91 2.89
CA LEU A 54 -5.74 -3.46 1.71
C LEU A 54 -6.75 -4.18 0.81
N VAL A 55 -6.82 -3.78 -0.45
CA VAL A 55 -7.64 -4.47 -1.45
C VAL A 55 -6.98 -5.78 -1.90
N ASN A 56 -7.81 -6.70 -2.39
CA ASN A 56 -7.31 -7.89 -3.07
C ASN A 56 -6.44 -7.49 -4.27
N GLY A 57 -5.38 -8.27 -4.54
CA GLY A 57 -4.45 -8.03 -5.65
C GLY A 57 -5.10 -7.86 -7.02
N TYR A 58 -6.26 -8.48 -7.29
CA TYR A 58 -6.97 -8.27 -8.55
C TYR A 58 -7.37 -6.80 -8.77
N TYR A 59 -7.73 -6.08 -7.72
CA TYR A 59 -8.08 -4.66 -7.84
C TYR A 59 -6.86 -3.79 -8.16
N LEU A 60 -5.64 -4.22 -7.79
CA LEU A 60 -4.41 -3.48 -8.09
C LEU A 60 -4.06 -3.48 -9.58
N LEU A 61 -4.75 -4.29 -10.40
CA LEU A 61 -4.60 -4.24 -11.86
C LEU A 61 -5.25 -3.00 -12.48
N THR A 62 -6.24 -2.41 -11.81
CA THR A 62 -6.97 -1.22 -12.28
C THR A 62 -6.86 -0.04 -11.33
N LEU A 63 -6.55 -0.30 -10.06
CA LEU A 63 -6.45 0.69 -9.01
C LEU A 63 -5.01 0.90 -8.55
N LYS A 64 -4.60 2.16 -8.45
CA LYS A 64 -3.31 2.56 -7.88
C LYS A 64 -3.47 3.00 -6.43
N PRO A 65 -2.77 2.41 -5.45
CA PRO A 65 -2.76 2.95 -4.10
C PRO A 65 -2.08 4.32 -4.08
N TYR A 66 -2.74 5.31 -3.50
CA TYR A 66 -2.24 6.69 -3.45
C TYR A 66 -1.97 7.17 -2.02
N TYR A 67 -2.86 6.84 -1.10
CA TYR A 67 -2.70 7.15 0.32
C TYR A 67 -3.02 5.90 1.11
N ILE A 68 -2.12 5.50 1.99
CA ILE A 68 -2.37 4.45 2.97
C ILE A 68 -1.93 4.99 4.33
N LYS A 69 -2.77 4.74 5.33
CA LYS A 69 -2.49 4.93 6.74
C LYS A 69 -2.83 3.63 7.43
N MET A 70 -1.88 3.07 8.15
CA MET A 70 -2.10 1.87 8.96
C MET A 70 -1.43 2.09 10.31
N LYS A 71 -2.16 1.79 11.40
CA LYS A 71 -1.69 2.14 12.74
C LYS A 71 -0.49 1.31 13.19
N LYS A 72 -0.46 0.02 12.83
CA LYS A 72 0.54 -0.96 13.29
C LYS A 72 1.46 -1.50 12.19
N PHE A 73 1.21 -1.13 10.95
CA PHE A 73 1.87 -1.74 9.81
C PHE A 73 2.24 -0.67 8.77
N VAL A 74 3.18 -1.02 7.92
CA VAL A 74 3.39 -0.37 6.62
C VAL A 74 3.17 -1.43 5.56
N ALA A 75 2.44 -1.07 4.49
CA ALA A 75 2.10 -1.96 3.41
C ALA A 75 2.28 -1.29 2.05
N PHE A 76 2.90 -1.99 1.10
CA PHE A 76 3.03 -1.49 -0.28
C PHE A 76 2.91 -2.65 -1.27
N PRO A 77 2.32 -2.40 -2.46
CA PRO A 77 2.21 -3.45 -3.45
C PRO A 77 3.52 -3.62 -4.20
N THR A 78 3.74 -4.81 -4.75
CA THR A 78 4.76 -5.05 -5.77
C THR A 78 4.26 -6.06 -6.79
N THR A 79 4.67 -5.88 -8.05
CA THR A 79 4.36 -6.82 -9.15
C THR A 79 5.48 -7.84 -9.37
N ARG A 80 6.55 -7.80 -8.57
CA ARG A 80 7.77 -8.59 -8.78
C ARG A 80 8.00 -9.62 -7.68
N LEU A 81 7.83 -10.89 -8.00
CA LEU A 81 7.99 -12.00 -7.05
C LEU A 81 9.41 -12.09 -6.46
N SER A 82 10.44 -11.77 -7.23
CA SER A 82 11.84 -11.69 -6.78
C SER A 82 12.01 -10.68 -5.65
N VAL A 83 11.38 -9.51 -5.78
CA VAL A 83 11.39 -8.43 -4.77
C VAL A 83 10.68 -8.87 -3.51
N VAL A 84 9.49 -9.48 -3.63
CA VAL A 84 8.78 -10.09 -2.49
C VAL A 84 9.70 -11.05 -1.74
N LYS A 85 10.26 -12.04 -2.45
CA LYS A 85 11.14 -13.06 -1.88
C LYS A 85 12.41 -12.48 -1.27
N GLY A 86 12.90 -11.35 -1.78
CA GLY A 86 14.02 -10.62 -1.21
C GLY A 86 13.66 -9.96 0.13
N LEU A 87 12.51 -9.28 0.17
CA LEU A 87 12.06 -8.49 1.31
C LEU A 87 11.59 -9.34 2.50
N ILE A 88 10.83 -10.43 2.25
CA ILE A 88 10.31 -11.30 3.32
C ILE A 88 11.38 -12.09 4.07
N LYS A 89 12.64 -12.06 3.61
CA LYS A 89 13.77 -12.62 4.38
C LYS A 89 14.08 -11.79 5.62
N ASN A 90 13.63 -10.54 5.68
CA ASN A 90 13.83 -9.67 6.82
C ASN A 90 12.81 -9.96 7.94
N TYR A 91 13.26 -9.94 9.19
CA TYR A 91 12.39 -10.27 10.33
C TYR A 91 11.21 -9.29 10.45
N GLY A 92 10.00 -9.83 10.69
CA GLY A 92 8.76 -9.05 10.81
C GLY A 92 8.11 -8.67 9.48
N TRP A 93 8.74 -9.02 8.34
CA TRP A 93 8.19 -8.79 7.01
C TRP A 93 7.35 -9.98 6.57
N ARG A 94 6.21 -9.69 5.95
CA ARG A 94 5.22 -10.64 5.45
C ARG A 94 4.76 -10.23 4.07
N ALA A 95 4.18 -11.17 3.33
CA ALA A 95 3.57 -10.89 2.04
C ALA A 95 2.19 -11.52 1.92
N LEU A 96 1.28 -10.82 1.25
CA LEU A 96 0.02 -11.36 0.74
C LEU A 96 0.18 -11.51 -0.77
N GLU A 97 0.48 -12.72 -1.24
CA GLU A 97 0.70 -13.00 -2.65
C GLU A 97 -0.61 -13.37 -3.36
N PHE A 98 -0.82 -12.83 -4.55
CA PHE A 98 -1.98 -13.11 -5.39
C PHE A 98 -1.55 -13.77 -6.70
N TYR A 99 -2.22 -14.87 -7.03
CA TYR A 99 -1.93 -15.68 -8.21
C TYR A 99 -3.18 -15.84 -9.08
N TYR A 100 -2.97 -15.98 -10.38
CA TYR A 100 -3.99 -16.46 -11.32
C TYR A 100 -3.51 -17.77 -11.93
N GLY A 101 -4.08 -18.89 -11.46
CA GLY A 101 -3.48 -20.21 -11.69
C GLY A 101 -2.08 -20.25 -11.08
N ASP A 102 -1.08 -20.63 -11.87
CA ASP A 102 0.33 -20.68 -11.46
C ASP A 102 1.09 -19.36 -11.70
N GLN A 103 0.43 -18.35 -12.25
CA GLN A 103 1.05 -17.06 -12.55
C GLN A 103 0.94 -16.10 -11.37
N PHE A 104 2.08 -15.63 -10.87
CA PHE A 104 2.13 -14.53 -9.92
C PHE A 104 1.61 -13.24 -10.56
N LEU A 105 0.66 -12.57 -9.89
CA LEU A 105 0.11 -11.29 -10.33
C LEU A 105 0.78 -10.13 -9.61
N ASN A 106 0.64 -10.10 -8.27
CA ASN A 106 1.21 -9.09 -7.41
C ASN A 106 1.17 -9.58 -5.95
N ALA A 107 1.77 -8.80 -5.07
CA ALA A 107 1.67 -9.00 -3.64
C ALA A 107 1.58 -7.69 -2.89
N TRP A 108 0.95 -7.72 -1.72
CA TRP A 108 1.23 -6.72 -0.68
C TRP A 108 2.41 -7.18 0.15
N VAL A 109 3.44 -6.35 0.27
CA VAL A 109 4.50 -6.53 1.27
C VAL A 109 4.15 -5.70 2.49
N VAL A 110 4.21 -6.32 3.67
CA VAL A 110 3.78 -5.71 4.93
C VAL A 110 4.83 -5.95 6.01
N TYR A 111 5.13 -4.93 6.82
CA TYR A 111 5.97 -5.08 8.01
C TYR A 111 5.43 -4.28 9.19
N ASP A 112 5.81 -4.71 10.41
CA ASP A 112 5.39 -4.07 11.66
C ASP A 112 6.03 -2.68 11.81
N CYS A 113 5.20 -1.64 11.98
CA CYS A 113 5.65 -0.28 12.23
C CYS A 113 4.51 0.54 12.82
N GLU A 114 4.68 1.07 14.04
CA GLU A 114 3.63 1.85 14.68
C GLU A 114 3.67 3.32 14.24
N SER A 115 2.52 3.84 13.77
CA SER A 115 2.36 5.25 13.38
C SER A 115 3.38 5.74 12.34
N CYS A 116 3.77 4.87 11.40
CA CYS A 116 4.80 5.14 10.40
C CYS A 116 4.25 5.69 9.06
N GLU A 117 3.38 6.69 9.11
CA GLU A 117 2.72 7.27 7.92
C GLU A 117 3.73 7.83 6.90
N GLU A 118 4.85 8.39 7.36
CA GLU A 118 5.87 8.93 6.46
C GLU A 118 6.62 7.83 5.71
N LYS A 119 6.97 6.73 6.40
CA LYS A 119 7.53 5.54 5.72
C LYS A 119 6.54 4.98 4.72
N GLN A 120 5.27 4.90 5.11
CA GLN A 120 4.19 4.45 4.26
C GLN A 120 4.07 5.31 2.99
N ARG A 121 4.18 6.63 3.09
CA ARG A 121 4.23 7.55 1.94
C ARG A 121 5.44 7.26 1.05
N LEU A 122 6.64 7.17 1.63
CA LEU A 122 7.88 6.92 0.89
C LEU A 122 7.84 5.60 0.11
N HIS A 123 7.27 4.53 0.69
CA HIS A 123 7.11 3.25 0.00
C HIS A 123 6.21 3.36 -1.24
N LEU A 124 5.13 4.16 -1.18
CA LEU A 124 4.21 4.36 -2.31
C LEU A 124 4.80 5.24 -3.42
N GLU A 125 5.84 6.02 -3.13
CA GLU A 125 6.54 6.88 -4.10
C GLU A 125 7.66 6.14 -4.85
N VAL A 126 7.96 4.90 -4.48
CA VAL A 126 8.95 4.10 -5.19
C VAL A 126 8.39 3.67 -6.55
N ASN A 127 9.01 4.12 -7.63
CA ASN A 127 8.70 3.64 -8.97
C ASN A 127 9.42 2.31 -9.23
N GLU A 128 8.67 1.21 -9.29
CA GLU A 128 9.23 -0.12 -9.57
C GLU A 128 9.82 -0.20 -10.99
N GLU A 129 9.20 0.44 -11.98
CA GLU A 129 9.56 0.31 -13.40
C GLU A 129 10.95 0.86 -13.72
N GLU A 130 11.42 1.82 -12.93
CA GLU A 130 12.70 2.50 -13.14
C GLU A 130 13.90 1.78 -12.50
N LEU A 131 13.65 0.81 -11.59
CA LEU A 131 14.70 0.20 -10.79
C LEU A 131 14.83 -1.30 -11.05
N PRO A 132 16.06 -1.85 -11.10
CA PRO A 132 16.26 -3.29 -11.04
C PRO A 132 15.90 -3.84 -9.65
N ASP A 133 15.62 -5.14 -9.58
CA ASP A 133 15.08 -5.78 -8.37
C ASP A 133 15.97 -5.59 -7.13
N ASP A 134 17.29 -5.70 -7.28
CA ASP A 134 18.23 -5.53 -6.15
C ASP A 134 18.21 -4.10 -5.59
N GLU A 135 18.11 -3.09 -6.46
CA GLU A 135 18.01 -1.69 -6.04
C GLU A 135 16.65 -1.39 -5.42
N LEU A 136 15.59 -1.98 -5.94
CA LEU A 136 14.24 -1.85 -5.41
C LEU A 136 14.14 -2.44 -4.00
N ILE A 137 14.70 -3.64 -3.80
CA ILE A 137 14.83 -4.27 -2.47
C ILE A 137 15.61 -3.35 -1.53
N ARG A 138 16.79 -2.86 -1.96
CA ARG A 138 17.64 -1.98 -1.14
C ARG A 138 16.88 -0.72 -0.73
N LYS A 139 16.20 -0.06 -1.67
CA LYS A 139 15.44 1.17 -1.42
C LYS A 139 14.33 0.98 -0.40
N HIS A 140 13.56 -0.10 -0.51
CA HIS A 140 12.53 -0.42 0.48
C HIS A 140 13.10 -0.74 1.87
N LEU A 141 14.24 -1.43 1.93
CA LEU A 141 14.92 -1.68 3.19
C LEU A 141 15.49 -0.40 3.82
N GLU A 142 15.98 0.55 3.02
CA GLU A 142 16.42 1.87 3.49
C GLU A 142 15.27 2.66 4.09
N ILE A 143 14.11 2.73 3.41
CA ILE A 143 12.90 3.39 3.93
C ILE A 143 12.46 2.76 5.25
N SER A 144 12.57 1.44 5.41
CA SER A 144 12.17 0.79 6.66
C SER A 144 13.04 1.20 7.87
N LYS A 145 14.29 1.61 7.62
CA LYS A 145 15.29 1.98 8.63
C LYS A 145 15.32 3.48 8.96
N SER A 146 14.78 4.34 8.08
CA SER A 146 14.61 5.77 8.35
C SER A 146 13.57 6.02 9.42
#